data_AF-A0A8T4MR58-F1
#
_entry.id   AF-A0A8T4MR58-F1
#
_cell.length_a   1.000
_cell.length_b   1.000
_cell.length_c   1.000
_cell.angle_alpha   90.00
_cell.angle_beta   90.00
_cell.angle_gamma   90.00
#
_symmetry.space_group_name_H-M   'P 1'
#
loop_
_entity.id
_entity.type
_entity.pdbx_description
1 polymer ?
#
loop_
_entity_poly.entity_id
_entity_poly.type
_entity_poly.pdbx_seq_one_letter_code
_entity_poly.pdbx_strand_id
1 'polypeptide(L)'
;MFLNFIVLLASIPIGLLISWLARDELIDGFIYIKLLYLISFILMIIFSFYDEVVMLSLGFICIVSYISVLKRFDARWAVKRKR
;
A
#
# COMPACT_ATOMS: atom_id res chain seq x y z
N MET A 1 17.77 -15.08 1.53
CA MET A 1 16.52 -15.02 0.72
C MET A 1 15.28 -15.38 1.53
N PHE A 2 15.20 -16.55 2.18
CA PHE A 2 14.00 -16.96 2.93
C PHE A 2 13.60 -15.98 4.06
N LEU A 3 14.56 -15.47 4.82
CA LEU A 3 14.30 -14.51 5.90
C LEU A 3 13.71 -13.18 5.37
N ASN A 4 14.23 -12.67 4.25
CA ASN A 4 13.74 -11.45 3.61
C ASN A 4 12.29 -11.62 3.14
N PHE A 5 11.93 -12.81 2.66
CA PHE A 5 10.57 -13.12 2.23
C PHE A 5 9.59 -13.15 3.42
N ILE A 6 10.00 -13.70 4.56
CA ILE A 6 9.19 -13.68 5.79
C ILE A 6 8.98 -12.25 6.28
N VAL A 7 10.03 -11.43 6.28
CA VAL A 7 9.91 -10.00 6.65
C VAL A 7 8.96 -9.27 5.70
N LEU A 8 9.01 -9.57 4.39
CA LEU A 8 8.10 -8.98 3.40
C LEU A 8 6.64 -9.39 3.64
N LEU A 9 6.38 -10.66 3.97
CA LEU A 9 5.05 -11.13 4.35
C LEU A 9 4.55 -10.48 5.65
N ALA A 10 5.42 -10.33 6.65
CA ALA A 10 5.10 -9.63 7.90
C ALA A 10 4.83 -8.13 7.69
N SER A 11 5.35 -7.56 6.60
CA SER A 11 5.09 -6.16 6.22
C SER A 11 3.62 -5.95 5.82
N ILE A 12 2.95 -6.96 5.26
CA ILE A 12 1.54 -6.90 4.79
C ILE A 12 0.56 -6.52 5.90
N PRO A 13 0.50 -7.24 7.03
CA PRO A 13 -0.39 -6.87 8.13
C PRO A 13 -0.03 -5.51 8.73
N ILE A 14 1.26 -5.12 8.76
CA ILE A 14 1.69 -3.82 9.27
C ILE A 14 1.21 -2.69 8.34
N GLY A 15 1.38 -2.83 7.02
CA GLY A 15 0.90 -1.85 6.04
C GLY A 15 -0.62 -1.71 6.07
N LEU A 16 -1.35 -2.82 6.25
CA LEU A 16 -2.79 -2.82 6.47
C LEU A 16 -3.18 -2.13 7.78
N LEU A 17 -2.45 -2.37 8.87
CA LEU A 17 -2.69 -1.72 10.16
C LEU A 17 -2.48 -0.20 10.07
N ILE A 18 -1.41 0.24 9.41
CA ILE A 18 -1.13 1.67 9.18
C ILE A 18 -2.26 2.29 8.33
N SER A 19 -2.67 1.62 7.25
CA SER A 19 -3.81 2.07 6.43
C SER A 19 -5.11 2.15 7.24
N TRP A 20 -5.36 1.21 8.14
CA TRP A 20 -6.53 1.24 9.02
C TRP A 20 -6.47 2.38 10.04
N LEU A 21 -5.30 2.65 10.63
CA LEU A 21 -5.09 3.77 11.55
C LEU A 21 -5.22 5.13 10.84
N ALA A 22 -4.76 5.21 9.59
CA ALA A 22 -4.84 6.42 8.76
C ALA A 22 -6.16 6.55 7.99
N ARG A 23 -7.21 5.78 8.33
CA ARG A 23 -8.49 5.74 7.57
C ARG A 23 -9.17 7.10 7.36
N ASP A 24 -9.04 8.02 8.31
CA ASP A 24 -9.64 9.35 8.22
C ASP A 24 -8.86 10.20 7.20
N GLU A 25 -7.53 10.05 7.16
CA GLU A 25 -6.65 10.67 6.16
C GLU A 25 -6.75 9.98 4.79
N LEU A 26 -7.17 8.71 4.72
CA LEU A 26 -7.43 8.02 3.45
C LEU A 26 -8.54 8.70 2.63
N ILE A 27 -9.55 9.28 3.31
CA ILE A 27 -10.67 9.95 2.65
C ILE A 27 -10.21 11.27 2.05
N ASP A 28 -9.44 12.05 2.81
CA ASP A 28 -8.99 13.39 2.41
C ASP A 28 -7.73 13.34 1.53
N GLY A 29 -6.85 12.35 1.73
CA GLY A 29 -5.58 12.12 1.03
C GLY A 29 -5.65 11.14 -0.14
N PHE A 30 -6.85 10.79 -0.61
CA PHE A 30 -7.07 9.78 -1.65
C PHE A 30 -6.26 10.01 -2.93
N ILE A 31 -6.12 11.28 -3.36
CA ILE A 31 -5.36 11.64 -4.55
C ILE A 31 -3.90 11.17 -4.43
N TYR A 32 -3.30 11.33 -3.25
CA TYR A 32 -1.92 10.92 -2.98
C TYR A 32 -1.78 9.39 -2.97
N ILE A 33 -2.76 8.66 -2.44
CA ILE A 33 -2.73 7.18 -2.44
C ILE A 33 -2.88 6.62 -3.85
N LYS A 34 -3.76 7.22 -4.67
CA LYS A 34 -3.90 6.86 -6.08
C LYS A 34 -2.60 7.16 -6.85
N LEU A 35 -1.96 8.29 -6.57
CA LEU A 35 -0.67 8.66 -7.16
C LEU A 35 0.42 7.67 -6.72
N LEU A 36 0.47 7.31 -5.44
CA LEU A 36 1.42 6.37 -4.87
C LEU A 36 1.29 4.99 -5.50
N TYR A 37 0.06 4.48 -5.68
CA TYR A 37 -0.22 3.25 -6.40
C TYR A 37 0.36 3.30 -7.82
N LEU A 38 0.08 4.37 -8.57
CA LEU A 38 0.46 4.49 -9.97
C LEU A 38 1.98 4.62 -10.15
N ILE A 39 2.63 5.43 -9.30
CA ILE A 39 4.09 5.59 -9.28
C ILE A 39 4.76 4.27 -8.90
N SER A 40 4.26 3.59 -7.86
CA SER A 40 4.85 2.32 -7.40
C SER A 40 4.73 1.24 -8.48
N PHE A 41 3.62 1.19 -9.21
CA PHE A 41 3.43 0.26 -10.31
C PHE A 41 4.41 0.52 -11.47
N ILE A 42 4.60 1.77 -11.87
CA ILE A 42 5.56 2.14 -12.92
C ILE A 42 6.99 1.80 -12.48
N LEU A 43 7.38 2.20 -11.27
CA LEU A 43 8.71 1.90 -10.74
C LEU A 43 8.93 0.39 -10.62
N MET A 44 7.92 -0.40 -10.23
CA MET A 44 8.03 -1.85 -10.16
C MET A 44 8.39 -2.47 -11.52
N ILE A 45 7.78 -1.98 -12.62
CA ILE A 45 8.09 -2.44 -13.99
C ILE A 45 9.51 -2.03 -14.41
N ILE A 46 9.95 -0.83 -14.04
CA ILE A 46 11.30 -0.36 -14.37
C ILE A 46 12.34 -1.18 -13.61
N PHE A 47 12.15 -1.37 -12.30
CA PHE A 47 13.11 -2.05 -11.42
C PHE A 47 13.08 -3.58 -11.51
N SER A 48 12.09 -4.18 -12.19
CA SER A 48 12.05 -5.64 -12.39
C SER A 48 13.25 -6.19 -13.16
N PHE A 49 13.99 -5.34 -13.89
CA PHE A 49 15.18 -5.73 -14.66
C PHE A 49 16.50 -5.45 -13.92
N TYR A 50 16.48 -4.78 -12.77
CA TYR A 50 17.69 -4.32 -12.09
C TYR A 50 17.89 -4.97 -10.72
N ASP A 51 16.87 -4.97 -9.87
CA ASP A 51 17.00 -5.40 -8.47
C ASP A 51 15.69 -6.01 -7.96
N GLU A 52 15.77 -7.29 -7.57
CA GLU A 52 14.64 -8.08 -7.07
C GLU A 52 14.10 -7.53 -5.74
N VAL A 53 14.95 -7.06 -4.83
CA VAL A 53 14.54 -6.56 -3.51
C VAL A 53 13.79 -5.24 -3.65
N VAL A 54 14.29 -4.35 -4.53
CA VAL A 54 13.61 -3.08 -4.84
C VAL A 54 12.26 -3.36 -5.52
N MET A 55 12.23 -4.27 -6.49
CA MET A 55 11.00 -4.68 -7.16
C MET A 55 9.97 -5.24 -6.17
N LEU A 56 10.36 -6.14 -5.27
CA LEU A 56 9.46 -6.72 -4.26
C LEU A 56 8.95 -5.68 -3.27
N SER A 57 9.79 -4.72 -2.89
CA SER A 57 9.41 -3.60 -2.01
C SER A 57 8.41 -2.66 -2.68
N LEU A 58 8.62 -2.34 -3.96
CA LEU A 58 7.69 -1.54 -4.76
C LEU A 58 6.37 -2.29 -5.00
N GLY A 59 6.44 -3.60 -5.24
CA GLY A 59 5.27 -4.46 -5.35
C GLY A 59 4.45 -4.50 -4.06
N PHE A 60 5.12 -4.57 -2.91
CA PHE A 60 4.50 -4.46 -1.60
C PHE A 60 3.74 -3.13 -1.43
N ILE A 61 4.39 -1.99 -1.71
CA ILE A 61 3.78 -0.66 -1.63
C ILE A 61 2.60 -0.56 -2.60
N CYS A 62 2.74 -1.10 -3.81
CA CYS A 62 1.69 -1.13 -4.82
C CYS A 62 0.45 -1.88 -4.32
N ILE A 63 0.62 -3.08 -3.74
CA ILE A 63 -0.47 -3.89 -3.19
C ILE A 63 -1.18 -3.17 -2.04
N VAL A 64 -0.43 -2.63 -1.08
CA VAL A 64 -1.02 -1.91 0.06
C VAL A 64 -1.78 -0.66 -0.40
N SER A 65 -1.22 0.07 -1.36
CA SER A 65 -1.86 1.26 -1.93
C SER A 65 -3.13 0.89 -2.71
N TYR A 66 -3.11 -0.21 -3.46
CA TYR A 66 -4.27 -0.73 -4.18
C TYR A 66 -5.40 -1.16 -3.24
N ILE A 67 -5.08 -1.94 -2.19
CA ILE A 67 -6.06 -2.33 -1.17
C ILE A 67 -6.65 -1.09 -0.49
N SER A 68 -5.81 -0.10 -0.19
CA SER A 68 -6.24 1.18 0.40
C SER A 68 -7.22 1.94 -0.51
N VAL A 69 -6.98 1.95 -1.82
CA VAL A 69 -7.91 2.51 -2.82
C VAL A 69 -9.23 1.75 -2.85
N LEU A 70 -9.20 0.42 -2.84
CA LEU A 70 -10.43 -0.41 -2.85
C LEU A 70 -11.26 -0.22 -1.59
N LYS A 71 -10.60 -0.19 -0.42
CA LYS A 71 -11.26 -0.09 0.89
C LYS A 71 -11.87 1.28 1.17
N ARG A 72 -11.58 2.30 0.35
CA ARG A 72 -12.25 3.60 0.43
C ARG A 72 -13.77 3.52 0.26
N PHE A 73 -14.25 2.67 -0.64
CA PHE A 73 -15.68 2.57 -0.93
C PHE A 73 -16.44 1.71 0.09
N ASP A 74 -15.72 1.05 1.00
CA ASP A 74 -16.31 0.23 2.04
C ASP A 74 -16.77 1.12 3.20
N ALA A 75 -18.09 1.32 3.29
CA ALA A 75 -18.71 2.12 4.34
C ALA A 75 -18.43 1.61 5.76
N ARG A 76 -17.98 0.36 5.94
CA ARG A 76 -17.55 -0.16 7.25
C ARG A 76 -16.11 0.22 7.59
N TRP A 77 -15.29 0.51 6.57
CA TRP A 77 -13.87 0.80 6.70
C TRP A 77 -13.58 2.30 6.75
N ALA A 78 -14.16 3.06 5.82
CA ALA A 78 -13.94 4.50 5.67
C ALA A 78 -15.12 5.32 6.24
N VAL A 79 -15.43 5.17 7.53
CA VAL A 79 -16.33 6.12 8.21
C VAL A 79 -15.48 7.27 8.73
N LYS A 80 -15.72 8.49 8.25
CA LYS A 80 -15.14 9.70 8.86
C LYS A 80 -15.66 9.75 10.29
N ARG A 81 -14.81 9.44 11.28
CA ARG A 81 -15.24 9.56 12.68
C ARG A 81 -15.46 11.04 12.94
N LYS A 82 -16.68 11.45 13.29
CA LYS A 82 -16.94 12.81 13.80
C LYS A 82 -16.09 12.96 15.06
N ARG A 83 -14.95 13.62 14.95
CA ARG A 83 -14.22 14.17 16.08
C ARG A 83 -14.97 15.39 16.59
#